data_AF-A0A5R9G4U7-F1
#
_entry.id   AF-A0A5R9G4U7-F1
#
_cell.length_a   1.000
_cell.length_b   1.000
_cell.length_c   1.000
_cell.angle_alpha   90.00
_cell.angle_beta   90.00
_cell.angle_gamma   90.00
#
_symmetry.space_group_name_H-M   'P 1'
#
loop_
_entity.id
_entity.type
_entity.pdbx_description
1 polymer ?
#
loop_
_entity_poly.entity_id
_entity_poly.type
_entity_poly.pdbx_seq_one_letter_code
_entity_poly.pdbx_strand_id
1 'polypeptide(L)'
;MKRSLMSLVFLLVMMGIVIGCTKSDSQNETPIAGIGDDLPVVRGETPPLPKLKSGNVEIPVVLGSYAWKTETDMVGPLELLRTKGYEPVSLVGGTEIEISFDYEPNPSEVFIREVDPSGEGFISEQKLEDDKFIASDKAGRQIYAIDARWGVEGNVVDAAAMYYFQVSIDNETLDVSLDSVLATLDEAGIQYAGRNESPSAYDFQREGAERYLYKLEPGKLTAYIFNAIEQRREVQRDPFPAAGAVPPNGSYGMGKVLVFYYDGDKIMAEKLMDAFKKLGAEEGIHSD
;
A
#
# COMPACT_ATOMS: atom_id res chain seq x y z
N MET A 1 -12.25 40.30 -39.22
CA MET A 1 -11.96 39.66 -40.54
C MET A 1 -10.79 38.72 -40.31
N LYS A 2 -10.81 37.40 -40.51
CA LYS A 2 -11.53 36.50 -41.41
C LYS A 2 -12.07 35.27 -40.66
N ARG A 3 -13.17 34.72 -41.18
CA ARG A 3 -13.86 33.48 -40.80
C ARG A 3 -13.27 32.28 -41.57
N SER A 4 -13.35 31.08 -41.00
CA SER A 4 -13.70 29.79 -41.64
C SER A 4 -13.76 28.76 -40.49
N LEU A 5 -14.83 28.06 -40.10
CA LEU A 5 -16.04 27.49 -40.69
C LEU A 5 -15.83 26.43 -41.78
N MET A 6 -16.49 25.29 -41.56
CA MET A 6 -16.78 24.12 -42.43
C MET A 6 -15.69 23.06 -42.54
N SER A 7 -15.96 21.75 -42.60
CA SER A 7 -17.13 20.87 -42.35
C SER A 7 -16.66 19.48 -42.79
N LEU A 8 -16.99 18.39 -42.07
CA LEU A 8 -17.29 17.04 -42.58
C LEU A 8 -17.40 16.13 -41.33
N VAL A 9 -18.57 15.70 -40.87
CA VAL A 9 -19.51 14.73 -41.47
C VAL A 9 -18.80 13.50 -42.04
N PHE A 10 -18.61 12.47 -41.22
CA PHE A 10 -18.56 11.09 -41.67
C PHE A 10 -19.47 10.24 -40.78
N LEU A 11 -20.66 10.00 -41.31
CA LEU A 11 -21.67 9.07 -40.81
C LEU A 11 -21.88 8.04 -41.93
N LEU A 12 -21.45 6.79 -41.75
CA LEU A 12 -22.01 5.59 -42.41
C LEU A 12 -21.34 4.33 -41.81
N VAL A 13 -22.03 3.60 -40.93
CA VAL A 13 -22.73 2.32 -41.17
C VAL A 13 -21.82 1.19 -41.66
N MET A 14 -21.55 0.25 -40.75
CA MET A 14 -21.45 -1.19 -41.03
C MET A 14 -22.18 -1.89 -39.86
N MET A 15 -23.36 -2.45 -40.07
CA MET A 15 -23.52 -3.89 -40.34
C MET A 15 -22.64 -4.70 -39.38
N GLY A 16 -23.17 -5.20 -38.27
CA GLY A 16 -24.06 -6.35 -38.33
C GLY A 16 -23.25 -7.63 -38.50
N ILE A 17 -22.49 -8.03 -37.47
CA ILE A 17 -22.06 -9.41 -37.29
C ILE A 17 -22.61 -9.87 -35.95
N VAL A 18 -23.79 -10.48 -36.01
CA VAL A 18 -24.29 -11.37 -34.97
C VAL A 18 -23.40 -12.61 -35.02
N ILE A 19 -22.34 -12.65 -34.22
CA ILE A 19 -21.66 -13.91 -33.93
C ILE A 19 -22.52 -14.60 -32.88
N GLY A 20 -23.23 -15.63 -33.33
CA GLY A 20 -24.02 -16.49 -32.46
C GLY A 20 -23.11 -17.11 -31.40
N CYS A 21 -23.48 -16.93 -30.13
CA CYS A 21 -23.14 -17.90 -29.10
C CYS A 21 -23.76 -19.24 -29.50
N THR A 22 -22.96 -20.13 -30.08
CA THR A 22 -23.23 -21.56 -29.94
C THR A 22 -23.12 -21.87 -28.46
N LYS A 23 -24.27 -22.01 -27.79
CA LYS A 23 -24.36 -22.83 -26.58
C LYS A 23 -23.79 -24.19 -26.95
N SER A 24 -22.53 -24.40 -26.58
CA SER A 24 -22.01 -25.73 -26.37
C SER A 24 -22.81 -26.28 -25.20
N ASP A 25 -23.79 -27.13 -25.52
CA ASP A 25 -24.37 -28.04 -24.54
C ASP A 25 -23.20 -28.92 -24.05
N SER A 26 -22.59 -28.47 -22.95
CA SER A 26 -21.77 -29.30 -22.09
C SER A 26 -22.57 -30.55 -21.82
N GLN A 27 -22.15 -31.64 -22.46
CA GLN A 27 -22.72 -32.94 -22.23
C GLN A 27 -22.57 -33.22 -20.74
N ASN A 28 -23.71 -33.53 -20.12
CA ASN A 28 -23.77 -34.29 -18.88
C ASN A 28 -22.83 -35.48 -19.01
N GLU A 29 -21.65 -35.39 -18.41
CA GLU A 29 -20.89 -36.57 -18.05
C GLU A 29 -21.73 -37.29 -17.01
N THR A 30 -22.34 -38.38 -17.45
CA THR A 30 -22.93 -39.39 -16.56
C THR A 30 -21.87 -39.76 -15.52
N PRO A 31 -22.16 -39.64 -14.20
CA PRO A 31 -21.23 -40.07 -13.18
C PRO A 31 -20.96 -41.56 -13.40
N ILE A 32 -19.70 -41.91 -13.68
CA ILE A 32 -19.25 -43.29 -13.67
C ILE A 32 -19.30 -43.72 -12.21
N ALA A 33 -20.41 -44.36 -11.84
CA ALA A 33 -20.58 -44.95 -10.51
C ALA A 33 -19.55 -46.08 -10.35
N GLY A 34 -18.53 -45.85 -9.51
CA GLY A 34 -17.69 -46.94 -9.00
C GLY A 34 -16.19 -46.68 -8.92
N ILE A 35 -15.74 -45.55 -8.38
CA ILE A 35 -14.45 -45.39 -7.68
C ILE A 35 -14.72 -44.35 -6.58
N GLY A 36 -14.19 -44.54 -5.36
CA GLY A 36 -14.60 -43.83 -4.13
C GLY A 36 -14.69 -42.31 -4.24
N ASP A 37 -15.62 -41.74 -3.47
CA ASP A 37 -15.98 -40.31 -3.40
C ASP A 37 -14.84 -39.40 -2.89
N ASP A 38 -13.72 -39.30 -3.60
CA ASP A 38 -12.80 -38.17 -3.49
C ASP A 38 -13.14 -37.17 -4.59
N LEU A 39 -13.82 -36.08 -4.20
CA LEU A 39 -13.99 -34.92 -5.07
C LEU A 39 -12.60 -34.44 -5.52
N PRO A 40 -12.43 -33.98 -6.78
CA PRO A 40 -11.17 -33.40 -7.18
C PRO A 40 -10.85 -32.22 -6.27
N VAL A 41 -9.67 -32.25 -5.66
CA VAL A 41 -9.13 -31.20 -4.77
C VAL A 41 -9.16 -29.83 -5.46
N VAL A 42 -9.11 -29.81 -6.79
CA VAL A 42 -9.12 -28.60 -7.61
C VAL A 42 -10.25 -28.54 -8.65
N ARG A 43 -10.82 -27.35 -8.82
CA ARG A 43 -11.95 -27.01 -9.71
C ARG A 43 -11.52 -25.86 -10.63
N GLY A 44 -12.18 -25.74 -11.78
CA GLY A 44 -11.85 -24.71 -12.78
C GLY A 44 -10.59 -25.00 -13.60
N GLU A 45 -10.31 -24.16 -14.59
CA GLU A 45 -9.18 -24.35 -15.51
C GLU A 45 -7.88 -23.71 -15.01
N THR A 46 -7.98 -22.68 -14.18
CA THR A 46 -6.84 -21.94 -13.62
C THR A 46 -7.00 -21.81 -12.11
N PRO A 47 -5.91 -21.73 -11.35
CA PRO A 47 -5.97 -21.49 -9.92
C PRO A 47 -6.60 -20.12 -9.59
N PRO A 48 -7.23 -19.98 -8.40
CA PRO A 48 -7.85 -18.73 -7.97
C PRO A 48 -6.79 -17.64 -7.66
N LEU A 49 -7.06 -16.38 -8.02
CA LEU A 49 -6.19 -15.27 -7.58
C LEU A 49 -6.44 -14.96 -6.09
N PRO A 50 -5.40 -14.92 -5.24
CA PRO A 50 -5.55 -14.49 -3.86
C PRO A 50 -5.81 -12.98 -3.78
N LYS A 51 -6.45 -12.56 -2.69
CA LYS A 51 -6.58 -11.16 -2.28
C LYS A 51 -5.53 -10.86 -1.22
N LEU A 52 -4.73 -9.82 -1.43
CA LEU A 52 -3.72 -9.35 -0.48
C LEU A 52 -4.12 -7.99 0.09
N LYS A 53 -3.98 -7.84 1.40
CA LYS A 53 -4.29 -6.58 2.09
C LYS A 53 -3.24 -6.24 3.13
N SER A 54 -2.98 -4.94 3.28
CA SER A 54 -2.25 -4.37 4.41
C SER A 54 -3.09 -3.22 4.97
N GLY A 55 -3.78 -3.47 6.09
CA GLY A 55 -4.83 -2.58 6.59
C GLY A 55 -5.93 -2.34 5.54
N ASN A 56 -6.08 -1.10 5.08
CA ASN A 56 -7.06 -0.72 4.05
C ASN A 56 -6.47 -0.68 2.63
N VAL A 57 -5.19 -1.04 2.46
CA VAL A 57 -4.51 -1.03 1.17
C VAL A 57 -4.59 -2.42 0.55
N GLU A 58 -5.14 -2.51 -0.66
CA GLU A 58 -5.14 -3.73 -1.46
C GLU A 58 -3.87 -3.81 -2.29
N ILE A 59 -3.22 -4.98 -2.31
CA ILE A 59 -1.97 -5.22 -3.04
C ILE A 59 -2.26 -6.07 -4.28
N PRO A 60 -2.05 -5.53 -5.49
CA PRO A 60 -2.29 -6.30 -6.70
C PRO A 60 -1.34 -7.50 -6.81
N VAL A 61 -1.91 -8.67 -7.11
CA VAL A 61 -1.19 -9.92 -7.33
C VAL A 61 -1.30 -10.36 -8.80
N VAL A 62 -0.28 -11.06 -9.29
CA VAL A 62 -0.30 -11.71 -10.61
C VAL A 62 -0.08 -13.21 -10.46
N LEU A 63 -0.84 -14.00 -11.21
CA LEU A 63 -0.64 -15.46 -11.32
C LEU A 63 0.62 -15.75 -12.16
N GLY A 64 1.54 -16.50 -11.57
CA GLY A 64 2.74 -17.07 -12.19
C GLY A 64 2.52 -18.51 -12.67
N SER A 65 3.57 -19.33 -12.60
CA SER A 65 3.50 -20.74 -12.99
C SER A 65 2.58 -21.54 -12.06
N TYR A 66 1.94 -22.58 -12.59
CA TYR A 66 1.08 -23.46 -11.80
C TYR A 66 1.00 -24.87 -12.36
N ALA A 67 0.77 -25.82 -11.47
CA ALA A 67 0.32 -27.17 -11.74
C ALA A 67 -1.12 -27.29 -11.20
N TRP A 68 -2.09 -27.26 -12.12
CA TRP A 68 -3.52 -27.34 -11.78
C TRP A 68 -4.12 -28.55 -12.52
N LYS A 69 -5.10 -28.35 -13.40
CA LYS A 69 -5.49 -29.36 -14.40
C LYS A 69 -4.47 -29.51 -15.52
N THR A 70 -3.76 -28.43 -15.80
CA THR A 70 -2.66 -28.36 -16.77
C THR A 70 -1.46 -27.73 -16.09
N GLU A 71 -0.27 -28.11 -16.53
CA GLU A 71 0.95 -27.40 -16.18
C GLU A 71 1.09 -26.16 -17.07
N THR A 72 1.45 -25.04 -16.47
CA THR A 72 1.68 -23.79 -17.18
C THR A 72 2.89 -23.11 -16.58
N ASP A 73 3.92 -22.94 -17.41
CA ASP A 73 5.12 -22.21 -17.07
C ASP A 73 5.03 -20.77 -17.56
N MET A 74 5.30 -19.84 -16.65
CA MET A 74 5.34 -18.41 -16.94
C MET A 74 6.76 -17.87 -16.86
N VAL A 75 6.98 -16.70 -17.46
CA VAL A 75 8.23 -15.94 -17.31
C VAL A 75 8.48 -15.59 -15.84
N GLY A 76 9.74 -15.33 -15.51
CA GLY A 76 10.15 -15.00 -14.15
C GLY A 76 9.43 -13.78 -13.55
N PRO A 77 9.45 -13.65 -12.22
CA PRO A 77 8.62 -12.69 -11.47
C PRO A 77 8.78 -11.24 -11.94
N LEU A 78 10.02 -10.79 -12.14
CA LEU A 78 10.31 -9.41 -12.56
C LEU A 78 9.75 -9.09 -13.94
N GLU A 79 9.93 -10.00 -14.89
CA GLU A 79 9.40 -9.84 -16.25
C GLU A 79 7.87 -9.91 -16.27
N LEU A 80 7.29 -10.83 -15.48
CA LEU A 80 5.84 -10.99 -15.39
C LEU A 80 5.18 -9.73 -14.83
N LEU A 81 5.67 -9.20 -13.71
CA LEU A 81 5.15 -7.97 -13.10
C LEU A 81 5.27 -6.78 -14.06
N ARG A 82 6.41 -6.64 -14.74
CA ARG A 82 6.66 -5.57 -15.72
C ARG A 82 5.72 -5.66 -16.93
N THR A 83 5.57 -6.85 -17.52
CA THR A 83 4.74 -7.05 -18.72
C THR A 83 3.26 -6.86 -18.45
N LYS A 84 2.82 -7.11 -17.22
CA LYS A 84 1.45 -6.83 -16.77
C LYS A 84 1.23 -5.39 -16.33
N GLY A 85 2.28 -4.57 -16.21
CA GLY A 85 2.18 -3.16 -15.80
C GLY A 85 1.77 -2.98 -14.34
N TYR A 86 2.16 -3.92 -13.47
CA TYR A 86 1.92 -3.79 -12.04
C TYR A 86 3.00 -2.87 -11.48
N GLU A 87 2.63 -1.85 -10.72
CA GLU A 87 3.55 -0.95 -10.02
C GLU A 87 3.63 -1.33 -8.54
N PRO A 88 4.77 -1.10 -7.86
CA PRO A 88 4.90 -1.38 -6.43
C PRO A 88 3.92 -0.56 -5.59
N VAL A 89 3.24 -1.21 -4.65
CA VAL A 89 2.42 -0.53 -3.64
C VAL A 89 3.32 -0.04 -2.52
N SER A 90 3.24 1.25 -2.19
CA SER A 90 3.99 1.84 -1.08
C SER A 90 3.44 1.33 0.26
N LEU A 91 4.32 0.77 1.08
CA LEU A 91 4.04 0.25 2.42
C LEU A 91 5.12 0.72 3.40
N VAL A 92 4.76 0.74 4.69
CA VAL A 92 5.73 0.94 5.77
C VAL A 92 6.44 -0.39 6.05
N GLY A 93 7.75 -0.34 6.29
CA GLY A 93 8.52 -1.53 6.66
C GLY A 93 7.97 -2.21 7.92
N GLY A 94 7.98 -3.54 7.93
CA GLY A 94 7.46 -4.31 9.07
C GLY A 94 5.93 -4.33 9.20
N THR A 95 5.19 -3.86 8.19
CA THR A 95 3.71 -3.95 8.21
C THR A 95 3.25 -5.37 7.93
N GLU A 96 2.17 -5.79 8.60
CA GLU A 96 1.48 -7.06 8.34
C GLU A 96 0.76 -7.01 6.98
N ILE A 97 0.86 -8.12 6.23
CA ILE A 97 0.10 -8.39 5.01
C ILE A 97 -0.70 -9.67 5.22
N GLU A 98 -1.99 -9.59 4.96
CA GLU A 98 -2.95 -10.70 5.01
C GLU A 98 -3.21 -11.22 3.59
N ILE A 99 -3.27 -12.55 3.45
CA ILE A 99 -3.53 -13.27 2.22
C ILE A 99 -4.84 -14.02 2.40
N SER A 100 -5.70 -14.03 1.38
CA SER A 100 -6.91 -14.85 1.41
C SER A 100 -7.24 -15.39 0.04
N PHE A 101 -7.74 -16.63 -0.02
CA PHE A 101 -8.22 -17.26 -1.23
C PHE A 101 -9.74 -17.35 -1.18
N ASP A 102 -10.40 -16.86 -2.23
CA ASP A 102 -11.85 -16.96 -2.40
C ASP A 102 -12.19 -18.28 -3.11
N TYR A 103 -11.82 -19.40 -2.47
CA TYR A 103 -11.83 -20.72 -3.11
C TYR A 103 -11.91 -21.85 -2.05
N GLU A 104 -12.71 -22.89 -2.34
CA GLU A 104 -12.85 -24.05 -1.46
C GLU A 104 -12.47 -25.36 -2.19
N PRO A 105 -11.59 -26.20 -1.59
CA PRO A 105 -10.90 -25.98 -0.32
C PRO A 105 -9.79 -24.92 -0.45
N ASN A 106 -9.48 -24.20 0.64
CA ASN A 106 -8.30 -23.35 0.73
C ASN A 106 -7.00 -24.16 0.52
N PRO A 107 -5.89 -23.52 0.12
CA PRO A 107 -4.61 -24.21 0.07
C PRO A 107 -4.27 -24.83 1.43
N SER A 108 -3.75 -26.06 1.40
CA SER A 108 -3.30 -26.79 2.59
C SER A 108 -1.99 -26.22 3.14
N GLU A 109 -1.16 -25.67 2.27
CA GLU A 109 0.06 -24.94 2.66
C GLU A 109 0.22 -23.68 1.82
N VAL A 110 0.68 -22.60 2.46
CA VAL A 110 1.04 -21.34 1.81
C VAL A 110 2.42 -20.93 2.29
N PHE A 111 3.30 -20.60 1.35
CA PHE A 111 4.63 -20.07 1.63
C PHE A 111 4.79 -18.69 1.01
N ILE A 112 5.46 -17.79 1.73
CA ILE A 112 5.95 -16.52 1.20
C ILE A 112 7.45 -16.63 0.99
N ARG A 113 7.90 -16.16 -0.18
CA ARG A 113 9.32 -16.07 -0.54
C ARG A 113 9.67 -14.66 -0.96
N GLU A 114 10.76 -14.13 -0.42
CA GLU A 114 11.38 -12.91 -0.92
C GLU A 114 12.19 -13.27 -2.17
N VAL A 115 11.91 -12.59 -3.29
CA VAL A 115 12.60 -12.80 -4.56
C VAL A 115 13.86 -11.94 -4.58
N ASP A 116 14.97 -12.48 -5.10
CA ASP A 116 16.19 -11.72 -5.29
C ASP A 116 15.97 -10.47 -6.17
N PRO A 117 16.64 -9.32 -5.92
CA PRO A 117 16.48 -8.12 -6.75
C PRO A 117 16.75 -8.33 -8.25
N SER A 118 17.57 -9.31 -8.62
CA SER A 118 17.77 -9.70 -10.03
C SER A 118 16.55 -10.39 -10.65
N GLY A 119 15.62 -10.89 -9.82
CA GLY A 119 14.53 -11.76 -10.22
C GLY A 119 14.92 -13.23 -10.34
N GLU A 120 16.19 -13.58 -10.07
CA GLU A 120 16.73 -14.93 -10.19
C GLU A 120 16.82 -15.60 -8.80
N GLY A 121 15.76 -16.32 -8.42
CA GLY A 121 15.73 -17.13 -7.20
C GLY A 121 15.09 -16.44 -5.99
N PHE A 122 15.25 -17.06 -4.82
CA PHE A 122 14.62 -16.66 -3.57
C PHE A 122 15.68 -16.43 -2.49
N ILE A 123 15.53 -15.35 -1.73
CA ILE A 123 16.42 -14.98 -0.62
C ILE A 123 15.95 -15.65 0.68
N SER A 124 14.65 -15.77 0.87
CA SER A 124 14.04 -16.31 2.08
C SER A 124 12.75 -17.06 1.76
N GLU A 125 12.34 -17.94 2.66
CA GLU A 125 11.07 -18.68 2.61
C GLU A 125 10.48 -18.77 4.02
N GLN A 126 9.18 -18.54 4.12
CA GLN A 126 8.40 -18.69 5.34
C GLN A 126 7.09 -19.40 5.03
N LYS A 127 6.78 -20.48 5.76
CA LYS A 127 5.45 -21.09 5.78
C LYS A 127 4.50 -20.21 6.61
N LEU A 128 3.29 -19.97 6.10
CA LEU A 128 2.25 -19.21 6.79
C LEU A 128 1.37 -20.15 7.60
N GLU A 129 1.13 -19.80 8.86
CA GLU A 129 0.23 -20.55 9.75
C GLU A 129 -1.16 -19.87 9.87
N ASP A 130 -1.21 -18.53 9.75
CA ASP A 130 -2.43 -17.72 9.90
C ASP A 130 -2.73 -16.87 8.65
N ASP A 131 -2.25 -17.31 7.48
CA ASP A 131 -2.36 -16.58 6.19
C ASP A 131 -1.84 -15.13 6.22
N LYS A 132 -0.96 -14.83 7.17
CA LYS A 132 -0.38 -13.50 7.42
C LYS A 132 1.13 -13.56 7.47
N PHE A 133 1.77 -12.50 7.02
CA PHE A 133 3.21 -12.33 7.19
C PHE A 133 3.59 -10.87 7.39
N ILE A 134 4.80 -10.64 7.92
CA ILE A 134 5.35 -9.31 8.12
C ILE A 134 6.24 -8.96 6.92
N ALA A 135 5.93 -7.85 6.24
CA ALA A 135 6.75 -7.35 5.14
C ALA A 135 8.16 -6.96 5.63
N SER A 136 9.13 -7.07 4.72
CA SER A 136 10.52 -6.69 4.98
C SER A 136 10.61 -5.24 5.46
N ASP A 137 11.55 -4.97 6.36
CA ASP A 137 11.95 -3.63 6.78
C ASP A 137 13.09 -3.07 5.92
N LYS A 138 13.40 -3.70 4.78
CA LYS A 138 14.43 -3.22 3.84
C LYS A 138 13.81 -2.22 2.87
N ALA A 139 14.32 -0.99 2.90
CA ALA A 139 13.90 0.09 2.02
C ALA A 139 13.94 -0.30 0.54
N GLY A 140 13.01 0.29 -0.23
CA GLY A 140 12.93 0.18 -1.67
C GLY A 140 12.03 -0.94 -2.15
N ARG A 141 12.14 -1.25 -3.45
CA ARG A 141 11.29 -2.23 -4.11
C ARG A 141 11.61 -3.63 -3.61
N GLN A 142 10.60 -4.30 -3.07
CA GLN A 142 10.63 -5.70 -2.68
C GLN A 142 9.68 -6.49 -3.59
N ILE A 143 10.10 -7.69 -3.97
CA ILE A 143 9.31 -8.60 -4.79
C ILE A 143 9.09 -9.87 -3.97
N TYR A 144 7.85 -10.34 -3.95
CA TYR A 144 7.45 -11.52 -3.21
C TYR A 144 6.81 -12.54 -4.12
N ALA A 145 7.00 -13.81 -3.77
CA ALA A 145 6.28 -14.93 -4.34
C ALA A 145 5.43 -15.62 -3.28
N ILE A 146 4.19 -15.96 -3.64
CA ILE A 146 3.30 -16.84 -2.87
C ILE A 146 3.35 -18.20 -3.55
N ASP A 147 3.75 -19.25 -2.82
CA ASP A 147 3.66 -20.65 -3.24
C ASP A 147 2.50 -21.29 -2.46
N ALA A 148 1.37 -21.47 -3.13
CA ALA A 148 0.16 -22.06 -2.54
C ALA A 148 -0.03 -23.49 -3.06
N ARG A 149 -0.30 -24.42 -2.14
CA ARG A 149 -0.39 -25.85 -2.42
C ARG A 149 -1.67 -26.44 -1.88
N TRP A 150 -2.34 -27.25 -2.69
CA TRP A 150 -3.59 -27.93 -2.36
C TRP A 150 -3.39 -29.44 -2.33
N GLY A 151 -4.13 -30.12 -1.45
CA GLY A 151 -4.12 -31.59 -1.36
C GLY A 151 -2.75 -32.12 -0.98
N VAL A 152 -2.15 -31.53 0.06
CA VAL A 152 -0.82 -31.94 0.52
C VAL A 152 -0.95 -33.16 1.43
N GLU A 153 -0.52 -34.32 0.93
CA GLU A 153 -0.47 -35.58 1.68
C GLU A 153 0.96 -36.15 1.66
N GLY A 154 1.71 -35.91 2.74
CA GLY A 154 3.11 -36.31 2.82
C GLY A 154 3.97 -35.55 1.81
N ASN A 155 4.45 -36.24 0.77
CA ASN A 155 5.27 -35.65 -0.31
C ASN A 155 4.47 -35.46 -1.62
N VAL A 156 3.16 -35.69 -1.60
CA VAL A 156 2.28 -35.52 -2.75
C VAL A 156 1.57 -34.18 -2.62
N VAL A 157 1.55 -33.43 -3.72
CA VAL A 157 0.83 -32.16 -3.86
C VAL A 157 -0.06 -32.29 -5.08
N ASP A 158 -1.37 -32.24 -4.88
CA ASP A 158 -2.33 -32.40 -5.97
C ASP A 158 -2.35 -31.22 -6.93
N ALA A 159 -2.13 -30.01 -6.39
CA ALA A 159 -2.02 -28.80 -7.18
C ALA A 159 -1.19 -27.73 -6.48
N ALA A 160 -0.51 -26.90 -7.28
CA ALA A 160 0.28 -25.79 -6.79
C ALA A 160 0.18 -24.59 -7.74
N ALA A 161 0.25 -23.40 -7.17
CA ALA A 161 0.30 -22.16 -7.95
C ALA A 161 1.26 -21.16 -7.31
N MET A 162 2.05 -20.51 -8.14
CA MET A 162 2.87 -19.38 -7.76
C MET A 162 2.17 -18.07 -8.11
N TYR A 163 2.23 -17.11 -7.20
CA TYR A 163 1.76 -15.74 -7.45
C TYR A 163 2.88 -14.77 -7.12
N TYR A 164 2.90 -13.62 -7.78
CA TYR A 164 3.88 -12.58 -7.51
C TYR A 164 3.20 -11.25 -7.23
N PHE A 165 3.83 -10.47 -6.37
CA PHE A 165 3.48 -9.08 -6.13
C PHE A 165 4.72 -8.30 -5.74
N GLN A 166 4.58 -6.99 -5.70
CA GLN A 166 5.67 -6.11 -5.33
C GLN A 166 5.18 -4.92 -4.53
N VAL A 167 6.03 -4.50 -3.62
CA VAL A 167 5.79 -3.37 -2.73
C VAL A 167 7.02 -2.47 -2.74
N SER A 168 6.82 -1.17 -2.58
CA SER A 168 7.90 -0.25 -2.23
C SER A 168 7.86 -0.12 -0.72
N ILE A 169 8.90 -0.59 -0.05
CA ILE A 169 9.05 -0.35 1.37
C ILE A 169 9.66 1.03 1.54
N ASP A 170 8.83 1.95 2.01
CA ASP A 170 9.28 3.26 2.37
C ASP A 170 9.74 3.16 3.82
N ASN A 171 11.06 2.95 4.00
CA ASN A 171 11.72 3.01 5.31
C ASN A 171 11.76 4.42 5.90
N GLU A 172 10.99 5.34 5.34
CA GLU A 172 10.55 6.53 6.04
C GLU A 172 9.58 6.16 7.19
N THR A 173 9.98 5.22 8.06
CA THR A 173 10.11 5.62 9.45
C THR A 173 11.16 6.72 9.49
N LEU A 174 10.76 7.92 9.07
CA LEU A 174 11.38 9.14 9.54
C LEU A 174 11.17 9.07 11.05
N ASP A 175 12.12 8.42 11.75
CA ASP A 175 12.29 8.51 13.19
C ASP A 175 12.82 9.91 13.48
N VAL A 176 12.01 10.89 13.05
CA VAL A 176 12.18 12.29 13.29
C VAL A 176 11.91 12.41 14.77
N SER A 177 12.99 12.43 15.52
CA SER A 177 12.93 12.78 16.92
C SER A 177 12.61 14.26 17.05
N LEU A 178 12.17 14.66 18.23
CA LEU A 178 12.06 16.07 18.56
C LEU A 178 13.38 16.81 18.31
N ASP A 179 14.52 16.18 18.65
CA ASP A 179 15.85 16.77 18.46
C ASP A 179 16.12 17.07 16.99
N SER A 180 15.69 16.22 16.06
CA SER A 180 15.80 16.48 14.62
C SER A 180 14.95 17.68 14.17
N VAL A 181 13.74 17.82 14.72
CA VAL A 181 12.87 18.99 14.47
C VAL A 181 13.57 20.26 14.94
N LEU A 182 14.08 20.25 16.18
CA LEU A 182 14.74 21.41 16.78
C LEU A 182 16.05 21.77 16.05
N ALA A 183 16.88 20.80 15.72
CA ALA A 183 18.09 21.01 14.92
C ALA A 183 17.76 21.64 13.56
N THR A 184 16.66 21.22 12.94
CA THR A 184 16.20 21.79 11.66
C THR A 184 15.75 23.24 11.79
N LEU A 185 15.11 23.61 12.91
CA LEU A 185 14.79 25.00 13.22
C LEU A 185 16.06 25.85 13.42
N ASP A 186 17.03 25.31 14.16
CA ASP A 186 18.32 25.98 14.41
C ASP A 186 19.10 26.22 13.11
N GLU A 187 19.19 25.22 12.23
CA GLU A 187 19.81 25.33 10.91
C GLU A 187 19.11 26.35 10.00
N ALA A 188 17.79 26.48 10.13
CA ALA A 188 17.00 27.48 9.41
C ALA A 188 17.10 28.89 10.03
N GLY A 189 17.83 29.05 11.13
CA GLY A 189 17.94 30.30 11.87
C GLY A 189 16.62 30.74 12.53
N ILE A 190 15.73 29.78 12.81
CA ILE A 190 14.44 30.02 13.45
C ILE A 190 14.63 29.95 14.96
N GLN A 191 14.50 31.10 15.62
CA GLN A 191 14.60 31.17 17.07
C GLN A 191 13.32 30.67 17.72
N TYR A 192 13.46 29.87 18.78
CA TYR A 192 12.34 29.35 19.55
C TYR A 192 12.62 29.39 21.06
N ALA A 193 11.56 29.50 21.85
CA ALA A 193 11.61 29.34 23.30
C ALA A 193 10.61 28.27 23.75
N GLY A 194 11.08 27.26 24.48
CA GLY A 194 10.23 26.21 25.04
C GLY A 194 9.22 26.78 26.05
N ARG A 195 8.00 26.23 26.06
CA ARG A 195 6.96 26.62 27.02
C ARG A 195 6.31 25.39 27.64
N ASN A 196 6.13 25.42 28.95
CA ASN A 196 5.28 24.48 29.66
C ASN A 196 3.83 24.97 29.59
N GLU A 197 2.91 24.20 29.01
CA GLU A 197 1.47 24.46 29.11
C GLU A 197 0.70 23.23 29.61
N SER A 198 -0.45 23.52 30.22
CA SER A 198 -1.42 22.56 30.70
C SER A 198 -2.16 21.90 29.52
N PRO A 199 -2.66 20.65 29.66
CA PRO A 199 -3.43 19.98 28.61
C PRO A 199 -4.60 20.84 28.13
N SER A 200 -4.73 21.02 26.82
CA SER A 200 -5.90 21.71 26.26
C SER A 200 -7.07 20.74 26.18
N ALA A 201 -8.31 21.25 26.22
CA ALA A 201 -9.50 20.43 26.00
C ALA A 201 -9.57 19.79 24.60
N TYR A 202 -8.67 20.15 23.67
CA TYR A 202 -8.54 19.55 22.35
C TYR A 202 -7.49 18.44 22.29
N ASP A 203 -6.76 18.17 23.39
CA ASP A 203 -5.73 17.13 23.43
C ASP A 203 -6.32 15.72 23.64
N PHE A 204 -7.62 15.58 23.89
CA PHE A 204 -8.27 14.27 24.06
C PHE A 204 -8.29 13.42 22.77
N GLN A 205 -8.27 14.02 21.58
CA GLN A 205 -8.17 13.29 20.31
C GLN A 205 -6.73 12.83 19.98
N ARG A 206 -5.77 13.12 20.86
CA ARG A 206 -4.34 12.84 20.67
C ARG A 206 -3.81 11.92 21.77
N GLU A 207 -4.68 11.05 22.28
CA GLU A 207 -4.37 10.13 23.36
C GLU A 207 -3.16 9.26 22.97
N GLY A 208 -2.13 9.26 23.83
CA GLY A 208 -0.87 8.55 23.60
C GLY A 208 0.20 9.33 22.82
N ALA A 209 -0.04 10.57 22.41
CA ALA A 209 1.00 11.43 21.81
C ALA A 209 1.69 12.32 22.86
N GLU A 210 3.03 12.44 22.76
CA GLU A 210 3.80 13.43 23.52
C GLU A 210 3.67 14.81 22.86
N ARG A 211 3.51 15.88 23.65
CA ARG A 211 3.26 17.23 23.14
C ARG A 211 4.34 18.21 23.61
N TYR A 212 4.85 19.00 22.67
CA TYR A 212 5.87 20.01 22.90
C TYR A 212 5.44 21.35 22.31
N LEU A 213 5.57 22.43 23.07
CA LEU A 213 5.19 23.77 22.64
C LEU A 213 6.39 24.70 22.61
N TYR A 214 6.46 25.48 21.53
CA TYR A 214 7.50 26.43 21.26
C TYR A 214 6.90 27.77 20.86
N LYS A 215 7.40 28.85 21.46
CA LYS A 215 7.11 30.20 21.01
C LYS A 215 8.10 30.58 19.92
N LEU A 216 7.60 31.03 18.78
CA LEU A 216 8.37 31.56 17.65
C LEU A 216 8.18 33.07 17.55
N GLU A 217 9.08 33.75 16.83
CA GLU A 217 8.92 35.17 16.49
C GLU A 217 8.79 35.34 14.97
N PRO A 218 7.56 35.52 14.42
CA PRO A 218 6.25 35.45 15.10
C PRO A 218 5.67 34.04 15.20
N GLY A 219 4.70 33.87 16.11
CA GLY A 219 3.82 32.70 16.17
C GLY A 219 4.17 31.67 17.23
N LYS A 220 3.54 30.50 17.11
CA LYS A 220 3.71 29.37 18.03
C LYS A 220 3.77 28.09 17.21
N LEU A 221 4.59 27.17 17.69
CA LEU A 221 4.79 25.86 17.12
C LEU A 221 4.42 24.81 18.17
N THR A 222 3.59 23.85 17.81
CA THR A 222 3.25 22.70 18.66
C THR A 222 3.63 21.43 17.92
N ALA A 223 4.54 20.65 18.49
CA ALA A 223 4.93 19.34 17.97
C ALA A 223 4.25 18.24 18.78
N TYR A 224 3.67 17.28 18.08
CA TYR A 224 3.12 16.04 18.63
C TYR A 224 3.96 14.87 18.17
N ILE A 225 4.35 13.98 19.07
CA ILE A 225 5.06 12.73 18.76
C ILE A 225 4.11 11.58 19.06
N PHE A 226 3.72 10.84 18.02
CA PHE A 226 2.80 9.73 18.14
C PHE A 226 3.55 8.39 18.30
N ASN A 227 2.87 7.38 18.83
CA ASN A 227 3.43 6.03 18.89
C ASN A 227 3.48 5.37 17.51
N ALA A 228 2.57 5.75 16.60
CA ALA A 228 2.48 5.22 15.24
C ALA A 228 2.21 6.33 14.20
N ILE A 229 2.67 6.12 12.96
CA ILE A 229 2.46 7.05 11.84
C ILE A 229 0.96 7.16 11.52
N GLU A 230 0.23 6.05 11.64
CA GLU A 230 -1.21 5.96 11.37
C GLU A 230 -2.02 6.87 12.28
N GLN A 231 -1.69 6.90 13.58
CA GLN A 231 -2.32 7.80 14.54
C GLN A 231 -2.09 9.26 14.16
N ARG A 232 -0.85 9.59 13.78
CA ARG A 232 -0.51 10.92 13.27
C ARG A 232 -1.29 11.26 11.99
N ARG A 233 -1.40 10.32 11.04
CA ARG A 233 -2.15 10.47 9.77
C ARG A 233 -3.63 10.74 10.04
N GLU A 234 -4.22 10.01 10.99
CA GLU A 234 -5.60 10.19 11.42
C GLU A 234 -5.84 11.61 11.96
N VAL A 235 -4.98 12.09 12.86
CA VAL A 235 -5.08 13.46 13.41
C VAL A 235 -4.84 14.54 12.35
N GLN A 236 -3.94 14.32 11.39
CA GLN A 236 -3.70 15.29 10.32
C GLN A 236 -4.88 15.38 9.34
N ARG A 237 -5.64 14.30 9.15
CA ARG A 237 -6.87 14.30 8.33
C ARG A 237 -8.03 14.99 9.04
N ASP A 238 -7.98 15.16 10.36
CA ASP A 238 -9.04 15.85 11.10
C ASP A 238 -9.08 17.33 10.69
N PRO A 239 -10.20 17.81 10.11
CA PRO A 239 -10.37 19.22 9.78
C PRO A 239 -10.30 20.13 11.02
N PHE A 240 -10.37 19.62 12.24
CA PHE A 240 -10.11 20.39 13.45
C PHE A 240 -8.91 19.73 14.17
N PRO A 241 -7.67 20.23 14.03
CA PRO A 241 -7.24 21.63 13.90
C PRO A 241 -6.73 22.06 12.51
N ALA A 242 -6.76 21.19 11.50
CA ALA A 242 -6.15 21.45 10.19
C ALA A 242 -6.93 22.48 9.32
N ALA A 243 -8.23 22.71 9.55
CA ALA A 243 -9.03 23.73 8.86
C ALA A 243 -8.62 25.16 9.20
N GLY A 244 -7.71 25.33 10.17
CA GLY A 244 -7.01 26.59 10.40
C GLY A 244 -5.81 26.82 9.49
N ALA A 245 -5.33 25.82 8.72
CA ALA A 245 -4.10 25.84 7.91
C ALA A 245 -4.24 26.63 6.59
N VAL A 246 -4.93 27.76 6.67
CA VAL A 246 -4.77 28.84 5.69
C VAL A 246 -3.53 29.63 6.15
N PRO A 247 -2.58 29.90 5.24
CA PRO A 247 -1.42 30.74 5.58
C PRO A 247 -1.86 32.00 6.33
N PRO A 248 -1.22 32.32 7.47
CA PRO A 248 0.11 31.83 7.87
C PRO A 248 0.12 30.55 8.71
N ASN A 249 -1.03 29.97 9.05
CA ASN A 249 -1.06 28.74 9.84
C ASN A 249 -0.77 27.52 8.95
N GLY A 250 -0.17 26.49 9.51
CA GLY A 250 0.19 25.28 8.77
C GLY A 250 0.30 24.04 9.65
N SER A 251 0.18 22.87 9.02
CA SER A 251 0.47 21.58 9.65
C SER A 251 1.48 20.80 8.82
N TYR A 252 2.50 20.23 9.46
CA TYR A 252 3.60 19.52 8.82
C TYR A 252 3.71 18.13 9.45
N GLY A 253 3.40 17.08 8.69
CA GLY A 253 3.53 15.69 9.11
C GLY A 253 4.86 15.11 8.67
N MET A 254 5.65 14.53 9.58
CA MET A 254 6.97 13.94 9.29
C MET A 254 7.11 12.65 10.11
N GLY A 255 6.97 11.48 9.48
CA GLY A 255 6.97 10.20 10.19
C GLY A 255 5.92 10.16 11.32
N LYS A 256 6.37 10.01 12.58
CA LYS A 256 5.50 10.02 13.78
C LYS A 256 5.25 11.42 14.35
N VAL A 257 5.83 12.46 13.76
CA VAL A 257 5.72 13.83 14.25
C VAL A 257 4.68 14.61 13.47
N LEU A 258 3.85 15.37 14.18
CA LEU A 258 2.96 16.37 13.59
C LEU A 258 3.25 17.74 14.21
N VAL A 259 3.63 18.69 13.38
CA VAL A 259 3.89 20.07 13.80
C VAL A 259 2.76 20.97 13.34
N PHE A 260 2.21 21.75 14.26
CA PHE A 260 1.28 22.84 13.96
C PHE A 260 1.94 24.18 14.18
N TYR A 261 1.81 25.08 13.21
CA TYR A 261 2.22 26.48 13.30
C TYR A 261 0.98 27.37 13.27
N TYR A 262 0.84 28.28 14.23
CA TYR A 262 -0.28 29.20 14.33
C TYR A 262 0.09 30.55 14.96
N ASP A 263 -0.80 31.54 14.84
CA ASP A 263 -0.60 32.95 15.27
C ASP A 263 0.64 33.61 14.62
N GLY A 264 0.99 33.14 13.42
CA GLY A 264 2.24 33.43 12.74
C GLY A 264 2.18 34.52 11.66
N ASP A 265 3.24 34.60 10.86
CA ASP A 265 3.24 35.32 9.59
C ASP A 265 3.62 34.41 8.42
N LYS A 266 3.35 34.89 7.20
CA LYS A 266 3.57 34.12 5.98
C LYS A 266 5.07 33.82 5.75
N ILE A 267 5.95 34.73 6.16
CA ILE A 267 7.40 34.59 5.96
C ILE A 267 7.93 33.44 6.82
N MET A 268 7.50 33.35 8.07
CA MET A 268 7.86 32.25 8.97
C MET A 268 7.23 30.93 8.51
N ALA A 269 5.98 30.94 8.02
CA ALA A 269 5.35 29.75 7.46
C ALA A 269 6.13 29.18 6.26
N GLU A 270 6.58 30.05 5.34
CA GLU A 270 7.44 29.68 4.21
C GLU A 270 8.80 29.13 4.69
N LYS A 271 9.43 29.76 5.68
CA LYS A 271 10.67 29.25 6.28
C LYS A 271 10.50 27.88 6.92
N LEU A 272 9.41 27.65 7.64
CA LEU A 272 9.10 26.36 8.26
C LEU A 272 8.86 25.28 7.21
N MET A 273 8.14 25.62 6.13
CA MET A 273 7.94 24.71 5.00
C MET A 273 9.26 24.30 4.36
N ASP A 274 10.14 25.27 4.05
CA ASP A 274 11.46 24.99 3.48
C ASP A 274 12.35 24.18 4.42
N ALA A 275 12.29 24.45 5.73
CA ALA A 275 13.03 23.73 6.74
C ALA A 275 12.56 22.28 6.85
N PHE A 276 11.26 22.05 7.02
CA PHE A 276 10.70 20.71 7.21
C PHE A 276 10.64 19.86 5.94
N LYS A 277 10.70 20.47 4.75
CA LYS A 277 10.90 19.72 3.50
C LYS A 277 12.15 18.84 3.52
N LYS A 278 13.20 19.26 4.25
CA LYS A 278 14.44 18.48 4.42
C LYS A 278 14.25 17.25 5.33
N LEU A 279 13.24 17.28 6.19
CA LEU A 279 12.84 16.17 7.06
C LEU A 279 11.76 15.28 6.43
N GLY A 280 11.55 15.38 5.11
CA GLY A 280 10.50 14.60 4.43
C GLY A 280 9.09 14.94 4.91
N ALA A 281 8.83 16.22 5.23
CA ALA A 281 7.47 16.63 5.54
C ALA A 281 6.50 16.33 4.39
N GLU A 282 5.45 15.56 4.70
CA GLU A 282 4.33 15.31 3.81
C GLU A 282 3.62 16.66 3.54
N GLU A 283 3.43 17.03 2.27
CA GLU A 283 2.64 18.22 1.92
C GLU A 283 1.24 18.08 2.54
N GLY A 284 0.89 19.02 3.43
CA GLY A 284 -0.42 19.04 4.05
C GLY A 284 -1.51 19.20 2.99
N ILE A 285 -2.64 18.52 3.17
CA ILE A 285 -3.81 18.73 2.32
C ILE A 285 -4.30 20.16 2.60
N HIS A 286 -3.96 21.10 1.70
CA HIS A 286 -4.56 22.42 1.71
C HIS A 286 -6.01 22.27 1.26
N SER A 287 -6.96 22.45 2.18
CA SER A 287 -8.35 22.67 1.79
C SER A 287 -8.45 24.05 1.14
N ASP A 288 -8.59 24.08 -0.18
CA ASP A 288 -8.98 25.27 -0.94
C ASP A 288 -10.33 25.85 -0.47
#